data_AF-A0A258EMU8-F1
#
_entry.id   AF-A0A258EMU8-F1
#
_cell.length_a   1.000
_cell.length_b   1.000
_cell.length_c   1.000
_cell.angle_alpha   90.00
_cell.angle_beta   90.00
_cell.angle_gamma   90.00
#
_symmetry.space_group_name_H-M   'P 1'
#
loop_
_entity.id
_entity.type
_entity.pdbx_description
1 polymer ?
#
loop_
_entity_poly.entity_id
_entity_poly.type
_entity_poly.pdbx_seq_one_letter_code
_entity_poly.pdbx_strand_id
1 'polypeptide(L)' 'MSITVEEKAKLIKEYATKEGDTGSPEVQVAIL' A
#
# COMPACT_ATOMS: atom_id res chain seq x y z
N MET A 1 -8.63 -0.84 -14.64
CA MET A 1 -7.41 -1.64 -14.39
C MET A 1 -7.07 -1.35 -12.94
N SER A 2 -7.40 -2.28 -12.05
CA SER A 2 -7.35 -2.02 -10.61
C SER A 2 -6.91 -3.28 -9.90
N ILE A 3 -5.84 -3.13 -9.13
CA ILE A 3 -5.36 -4.04 -8.10
C ILE A 3 -6.53 -4.46 -7.19
N THR A 4 -6.58 -5.74 -6.81
CA THR A 4 -7.63 -6.25 -5.92
C THR A 4 -7.50 -5.65 -4.52
N VAL A 5 -8.59 -5.64 -3.75
CA VAL A 5 -8.55 -5.13 -2.35
C VAL A 5 -7.53 -5.90 -1.50
N GLU A 6 -7.38 -7.20 -1.78
CA GLU A 6 -6.44 -8.08 -1.07
C GLU A 6 -4.98 -7.75 -1.41
N GLU A 7 -4.67 -7.56 -2.70
CA GLU A 7 -3.35 -7.13 -3.14
C GLU A 7 -3.02 -5.74 -2.61
N LYS A 8 -3.98 -4.81 -2.61
CA LYS A 8 -3.80 -3.47 -2.02
C LYS A 8 -3.45 -3.56 -0.53
N ALA A 9 -4.15 -4.41 0.21
CA ALA A 9 -3.86 -4.61 1.63
C ALA A 9 -2.48 -5.25 1.88
N LYS A 10 -2.04 -6.14 0.99
CA LYS A 10 -0.67 -6.69 1.00
C LYS A 10 0.38 -5.60 0.78
N LEU A 11 0.23 -4.79 -0.27
CA LEU A 11 1.20 -3.74 -0.60
C LEU A 11 1.25 -2.66 0.48
N ILE A 12 0.12 -2.27 1.06
CA ILE A 12 0.11 -1.32 2.19
C ILE A 12 0.93 -1.89 3.36
N LYS A 13 0.78 -3.18 3.70
CA LYS A 13 1.55 -3.79 4.79
C LYS A 13 3.04 -3.94 4.48
N GLU A 14 3.37 -4.25 3.24
CA GLU A 14 4.75 -4.50 2.81
C GLU A 14 5.57 -3.21 2.72
N TYR A 15 4.94 -2.11 2.30
CA TYR A 15 5.58 -0.81 2.11
C TYR A 15 5.27 0.22 3.21
N ALA A 16 4.51 -0.15 4.24
CA ALA A 16 4.25 0.71 5.38
C ALA A 16 5.54 0.99 6.16
N THR A 17 5.89 2.27 6.31
CA THR A 17 7.08 2.69 7.08
C THR A 17 6.88 2.62 8.59
N LYS A 18 5.62 2.62 9.02
CA LYS A 18 5.17 2.55 10.41
C LYS A 18 3.78 1.93 10.49
N GLU A 19 3.38 1.50 11.68
CA GLU A 19 2.07 0.90 11.89
C GLU A 19 0.95 1.89 11.52
N GLY A 20 0.00 1.46 10.68
CA GLY A 20 -1.10 2.30 10.18
C GLY A 20 -0.73 3.26 9.05
N ASP A 21 0.48 3.16 8.49
CA ASP A 21 0.89 4.00 7.37
C ASP A 21 0.17 3.65 6.07
N THR A 22 -0.69 4.55 5.62
CA THR A 22 -1.53 4.39 4.42
C THR A 22 -1.33 5.52 3.41
N GLY A 23 -0.46 6.48 3.72
CA GLY A 23 -0.34 7.73 2.97
C GLY A 23 1.09 8.07 2.53
N SER A 24 2.09 7.33 2.99
CA SER A 24 3.48 7.59 2.60
C SER A 24 3.70 7.44 1.10
N PRO A 25 4.67 8.18 0.53
CA PRO A 25 5.01 8.12 -0.88
C PRO A 25 5.28 6.69 -1.36
N GLU A 26 5.98 5.89 -0.56
CA GLU A 26 6.27 4.49 -0.88
C GLU A 26 4.99 3.64 -1.05
N VAL A 27 4.04 3.79 -0.12
CA VAL A 27 2.75 3.08 -0.17
C VAL A 27 1.91 3.54 -1.36
N GLN A 28 1.91 4.84 -1.67
CA GLN A 28 1.18 5.36 -2.83
C GLN A 28 1.76 4.87 -4.15
N VAL A 29 3.09 4.85 -4.28
CA VAL A 29 3.78 4.32 -5.47
C VAL A 29 3.55 2.82 -5.62
N ALA A 30 3.47 2.06 -4.53
CA ALA A 30 3.17 0.65 -4.59
C ALA A 30 1.73 0.35 -5.11
N ILE A 31 0.78 1.27 -4.93
CA ILE A 31 -0.64 1.07 -5.30
C ILE A 31 -0.99 1.70 -6.67
N LEU A 32 -0.13 2.56 -7.21
CA LEU A 32 -0.27 3.26 -8.50
C LEU A 32 0.04 2.35 -9.69
#